data_AF-A0A9E6JU24-F1
#
_entry.id   AF-A0A9E6JU24-F1
#
_cell.length_a   1.000
_cell.length_b   1.000
_cell.length_c   1.000
_cell.angle_alpha   90.00
_cell.angle_beta   90.00
_cell.angle_gamma   90.00
#
_symmetry.space_group_name_H-M   'P 1'
#
loop_
_entity.id
_entity.type
_entity.pdbx_description
1 polymer ?
#
loop_
_entity_poly.entity_id
_entity_poly.type
_entity_poly.pdbx_seq_one_letter_code
_entity_poly.pdbx_strand_id
1 'polypeptide(L)'
;MKKTLLLFGIAILLSVSAISQVFTSGFENWTTTAPIKPTDWVGTKTSLGSDSIFQVTTGAHGGTYACKLQNRTSTHKRFTTQAVAITAGKSYTITFWAKGHGEIRTSYWKGAGSGGDQYGAYNAYIIVNSDTWALQTQTVAVDTTSALAEFILSIRNTNADKDHLQVDDVTISEATTSTVTIHDIQYSTDVTGVSPLAGQVVTTSGIVTGKYHYGYFIQDGTGQWNGIFVLDSVHTVSLGDSVTLTGSVYEYYTFTELKNITAFTVNSSSNTLPTPLVVTGATFETEGNEGILVKLNDAECVKVNAGYGMWKVDDGTDSTKIHNLLYAFVPTLGTHYDITGPTYYSYNEYRIEPRDANDVQISTGINEFKQAAISVYPNPATSNIYINNISGVNIIKISNILGETIQNINISGNNTDVNVNSLPNGLYFITLLNDNGIVATKKFVKQ
;
A
#
# COMPACT_ATOMS: atom_id res chain seq x y z
N MET A 1 56.27 -10.42 8.30
CA MET A 1 54.83 -10.66 8.08
C MET A 1 54.03 -9.52 8.72
N LYS A 2 53.67 -8.48 7.96
CA LYS A 2 52.67 -7.49 8.35
C LYS A 2 51.60 -7.51 7.26
N LYS A 3 50.41 -8.00 7.60
CA LYS A 3 49.26 -8.05 6.69
C LYS A 3 48.63 -6.66 6.67
N THR A 4 48.75 -5.97 5.54
CA THR A 4 48.01 -4.74 5.27
C THR A 4 46.61 -5.14 4.81
N LEU A 5 45.58 -4.89 5.63
CA LEU A 5 44.19 -5.00 5.20
C LEU A 5 43.90 -3.85 4.23
N LEU A 6 43.63 -4.16 2.96
CA LEU A 6 42.94 -3.25 2.05
C LEU A 6 41.47 -3.20 2.46
N LEU A 7 41.03 -2.07 3.02
CA LEU A 7 39.60 -1.73 3.09
C LEU A 7 39.15 -1.34 1.68
N PHE A 8 38.26 -2.14 1.08
CA PHE A 8 37.47 -1.71 -0.06
C PHE A 8 36.47 -0.66 0.43
N GLY A 9 36.77 0.61 0.18
CA GLY A 9 35.79 1.68 0.30
C GLY A 9 34.72 1.49 -0.76
N ILE A 10 33.51 1.12 -0.35
CA ILE A 10 32.32 1.19 -1.20
C ILE A 10 32.09 2.67 -1.50
N ALA A 11 32.43 3.08 -2.72
CA ALA A 11 32.01 4.36 -3.26
C ALA A 11 30.51 4.27 -3.49
N ILE A 12 29.72 4.74 -2.52
CA ILE A 12 28.33 5.10 -2.75
C ILE A 12 28.38 6.28 -3.73
N LEU A 13 28.16 5.98 -5.01
CA LEU A 13 27.74 6.96 -5.99
C LEU A 13 26.37 7.47 -5.53
N LEU A 14 26.39 8.49 -4.67
CA LEU A 14 25.28 9.42 -4.53
C LEU A 14 25.14 10.09 -5.90
N SER A 15 24.31 9.51 -6.76
CA SER A 15 23.70 10.28 -7.83
C SER A 15 22.89 11.36 -7.16
N VAL A 16 23.46 12.56 -7.05
CA VAL A 16 22.72 13.76 -6.65
C VAL A 16 21.80 14.09 -7.81
N SER A 17 20.67 13.41 -7.86
CA SER A 17 19.54 13.72 -8.72
C SER A 17 18.53 14.46 -7.85
N ALA A 18 18.55 15.79 -7.92
CA ALA A 18 17.34 16.61 -8.05
C ALA A 18 17.69 18.08 -7.84
N ILE A 19 17.32 18.91 -8.81
CA ILE A 19 17.06 20.33 -8.54
C ILE A 19 15.74 20.35 -7.78
N SER A 20 15.77 20.08 -6.47
CA SER A 20 14.54 20.02 -5.67
C SER A 20 13.87 21.40 -5.61
N GLN A 21 14.65 22.47 -5.59
CA GLN A 21 14.18 23.86 -5.65
C GLN A 21 14.64 24.49 -6.98
N VAL A 22 13.70 24.90 -7.82
CA VAL A 22 13.98 25.48 -9.15
C VAL A 22 13.94 27.01 -9.16
N PHE A 23 13.25 27.63 -8.20
CA PHE A 23 13.18 29.09 -8.09
C PHE A 23 13.01 29.53 -6.64
N THR A 24 13.63 30.65 -6.30
CA THR A 24 13.37 31.37 -5.05
C THR A 24 13.45 32.87 -5.28
N SER A 25 12.59 33.63 -4.60
CA SER A 25 12.58 35.08 -4.64
C SER A 25 12.01 35.65 -3.34
N GLY A 26 12.88 36.27 -2.53
CA GLY A 26 12.49 37.17 -1.44
C GLY A 26 12.40 38.62 -1.89
N PHE A 27 12.27 38.89 -3.20
CA PHE A 27 12.20 40.24 -3.76
C PHE A 27 13.33 41.20 -3.36
N GLU A 28 14.54 40.71 -3.10
CA GLU A 28 15.65 41.58 -2.65
C GLU A 28 16.32 42.36 -3.79
N ASN A 29 16.09 41.97 -5.05
CA ASN A 29 16.75 42.54 -6.22
C ASN A 29 15.74 43.21 -7.16
N TRP A 30 15.89 44.52 -7.35
CA TRP A 30 15.03 45.34 -8.21
C TRP A 30 15.87 46.16 -9.20
N THR A 31 15.30 46.48 -10.35
CA THR A 31 15.90 47.43 -11.29
C THR A 31 16.03 48.80 -10.63
N THR A 32 17.12 49.51 -10.92
CA THR A 32 17.41 50.84 -10.37
C THR A 32 16.89 51.98 -11.24
N THR A 33 16.42 51.67 -12.45
CA THR A 33 15.84 52.63 -13.40
C THR A 33 14.43 52.23 -13.78
N ALA A 34 13.59 53.23 -14.06
CA ALA A 34 12.19 53.00 -14.37
C ALA A 34 12.01 52.18 -15.67
N PRO A 35 11.04 51.24 -15.70
CA PRO A 35 10.18 50.85 -14.59
C PRO A 35 10.93 50.06 -13.50
N ILE A 36 10.72 50.43 -12.24
CA ILE A 36 11.27 49.73 -11.07
C ILE A 36 10.51 48.42 -10.91
N LYS A 37 11.20 47.28 -11.08
CA LYS A 37 10.61 45.95 -11.07
C LYS A 37 11.58 44.91 -10.49
N PRO A 38 11.10 43.80 -9.94
CA PRO A 38 11.98 42.73 -9.47
C PRO A 38 12.65 42.04 -10.67
N THR A 39 13.94 41.76 -10.55
CA THR A 39 14.78 41.36 -11.70
C THR A 39 14.55 39.91 -12.16
N ASP A 40 14.12 39.07 -11.24
CA ASP A 40 13.80 37.64 -11.38
C ASP A 40 12.33 37.39 -11.74
N TRP A 41 11.51 38.44 -11.79
CA TRP A 41 10.11 38.45 -12.19
C TRP A 41 9.87 39.30 -13.44
N VAL A 42 8.61 39.45 -13.82
CA VAL A 42 8.17 40.17 -15.02
C VAL A 42 8.67 39.46 -16.28
N GLY A 43 8.43 38.14 -16.34
CA GLY A 43 8.66 37.33 -17.53
C GLY A 43 7.80 37.76 -18.72
N THR A 44 8.01 37.13 -19.87
CA THR A 44 7.36 37.50 -21.14
C THR A 44 5.85 37.33 -21.12
N LYS A 45 5.30 36.58 -20.14
CA LYS A 45 3.86 36.33 -19.98
C LYS A 45 3.19 37.09 -18.85
N THR A 46 3.92 38.00 -18.21
CA THR A 46 3.35 38.98 -17.30
C THR A 46 2.37 39.88 -18.05
N SER A 47 1.18 40.07 -17.47
CA SER A 47 0.12 40.95 -18.00
C SER A 47 -0.29 42.05 -17.01
N LEU A 48 0.27 42.04 -15.80
CA LEU A 48 0.28 43.21 -14.94
C LEU A 48 1.13 44.32 -15.55
N GLY A 49 0.62 45.55 -15.52
CA GLY A 49 1.40 46.72 -15.91
C GLY A 49 2.50 47.00 -14.89
N SER A 50 3.58 47.65 -15.32
CA SER A 50 4.66 48.05 -14.40
C SER A 50 4.20 49.03 -13.32
N ASP A 51 3.13 49.78 -13.59
CA ASP A 51 2.43 50.66 -12.65
C ASP A 51 1.54 49.91 -11.64
N SER A 52 1.51 48.58 -11.71
CA SER A 52 0.73 47.70 -10.85
C SER A 52 1.61 46.80 -9.96
N ILE A 53 2.93 46.99 -10.00
CA ILE A 53 3.95 46.21 -9.30
C ILE A 53 4.81 47.18 -8.51
N PHE A 54 4.87 47.03 -7.19
CA PHE A 54 5.56 47.99 -6.31
C PHE A 54 6.46 47.27 -5.32
N GLN A 55 7.67 47.79 -5.14
CA GLN A 55 8.56 47.38 -4.06
C GLN A 55 7.99 47.87 -2.73
N VAL A 56 7.91 46.97 -1.76
CA VAL A 56 7.55 47.27 -0.38
C VAL A 56 8.83 47.27 0.44
N THR A 57 9.12 48.35 1.15
CA THR A 57 10.39 48.54 1.88
C THR A 57 10.25 48.47 3.41
N THR A 58 9.04 48.19 3.90
CA THR A 58 8.75 48.09 5.33
C THR A 58 7.77 46.95 5.59
N GLY A 59 8.06 46.12 6.58
CA GLY A 59 7.18 45.00 6.94
C GLY A 59 7.14 43.87 5.90
N ALA A 60 8.26 43.65 5.20
CA ALA A 60 8.53 42.41 4.46
C ALA A 60 8.44 41.20 5.41
N HIS A 61 8.14 40.03 4.87
CA HIS A 61 8.12 38.80 5.66
C HIS A 61 9.55 38.33 5.94
N GLY A 62 10.35 38.21 4.87
CA GLY A 62 11.77 37.91 4.90
C GLY A 62 12.57 39.11 4.37
N GLY A 63 13.85 39.19 4.74
CA GLY A 63 14.75 40.19 4.17
C GLY A 63 14.33 41.65 4.38
N THR A 64 14.55 42.47 3.34
CA THR A 64 14.32 43.93 3.36
C THR A 64 13.09 44.31 2.55
N TYR A 65 12.80 43.56 1.48
CA TYR A 65 11.83 43.97 0.47
C TYR A 65 10.77 42.90 0.24
N ALA A 66 9.55 43.34 -0.07
CA ALA A 66 8.48 42.47 -0.57
C ALA A 66 7.87 43.09 -1.85
N CYS A 67 6.92 42.39 -2.46
CA CYS A 67 6.24 42.87 -3.68
C CYS A 67 4.75 43.11 -3.44
N LYS A 68 4.27 44.32 -3.71
CA LYS A 68 2.84 44.65 -3.74
C LYS A 68 2.31 44.62 -5.16
N LEU A 69 1.24 43.87 -5.37
CA LEU A 69 0.59 43.64 -6.66
C LEU A 69 -0.82 44.24 -6.66
N GLN A 70 -1.18 44.93 -7.73
CA GLN A 70 -2.47 45.62 -7.85
C GLN A 70 -3.28 45.15 -9.05
N ASN A 71 -4.51 44.70 -8.81
CA ASN A 71 -5.52 44.50 -9.84
C ASN A 71 -6.91 44.58 -9.21
N ARG A 72 -7.55 45.75 -9.29
CA ARG A 72 -8.86 46.01 -8.66
C ARG A 72 -10.05 45.40 -9.40
N THR A 73 -9.82 44.82 -10.57
CA THR A 73 -10.89 44.25 -11.41
C THR A 73 -11.11 42.77 -11.10
N SER A 74 -12.27 42.24 -11.50
CA SER A 74 -12.59 40.80 -11.41
C SER A 74 -11.95 39.95 -12.50
N THR A 75 -11.38 40.58 -13.52
CA THR A 75 -10.57 39.90 -14.54
C THR A 75 -9.15 39.76 -14.02
N HIS A 76 -8.62 38.53 -14.03
CA HIS A 76 -7.29 38.30 -13.50
C HIS A 76 -6.17 38.86 -14.39
N LYS A 77 -5.06 39.22 -13.75
CA LYS A 77 -3.80 39.56 -14.41
C LYS A 77 -2.68 38.70 -13.85
N ARG A 78 -1.68 38.41 -14.68
CA ARG A 78 -0.55 37.53 -14.37
C ARG A 78 0.68 38.34 -14.00
N PHE A 79 1.33 37.95 -12.91
CA PHE A 79 2.70 38.28 -12.56
C PHE A 79 3.50 36.99 -12.69
N THR A 80 4.51 36.98 -13.56
CA THR A 80 5.24 35.76 -13.90
C THR A 80 6.71 35.88 -13.54
N THR A 81 7.31 34.75 -13.15
CA THR A 81 8.77 34.65 -13.05
C THR A 81 9.38 34.92 -14.43
N GLN A 82 10.67 35.26 -14.48
CA GLN A 82 11.44 35.00 -15.70
C GLN A 82 11.43 33.49 -16.01
N ALA A 83 11.90 33.08 -17.20
CA ALA A 83 11.96 31.67 -17.54
C ALA A 83 12.83 30.89 -16.54
N VAL A 84 12.25 29.86 -15.94
CA VAL A 84 12.87 28.98 -14.93
C VAL A 84 13.15 27.62 -15.56
N ALA A 85 14.33 27.05 -15.29
CA ALA A 85 14.67 25.70 -15.69
C ALA A 85 13.88 24.67 -14.87
N ILE A 86 13.26 23.72 -15.56
CA ILE A 86 12.42 22.67 -14.97
C ILE A 86 12.74 21.31 -15.60
N THR A 87 12.37 20.26 -14.87
CA THR A 87 12.23 18.91 -15.39
C THR A 87 10.84 18.79 -16.04
N ALA A 88 10.82 18.59 -17.35
CA ALA A 88 9.60 18.37 -18.13
C ALA A 88 8.73 17.24 -17.56
N GLY A 89 7.41 17.45 -17.50
CA GLY A 89 6.44 16.44 -17.05
C GLY A 89 6.34 16.23 -15.53
N LYS A 90 7.02 17.06 -14.71
CA LYS A 90 6.93 16.98 -13.24
C LYS A 90 5.87 17.91 -12.67
N SER A 91 5.43 17.64 -11.44
CA SER A 91 4.64 18.59 -10.66
C SER A 91 5.56 19.49 -9.85
N TYR A 92 5.12 20.72 -9.58
CA TYR A 92 5.88 21.71 -8.83
C TYR A 92 5.02 22.32 -7.72
N THR A 93 5.55 22.36 -6.51
CA THR A 93 4.95 23.05 -5.37
C THR A 93 5.43 24.49 -5.35
N ILE A 94 4.48 25.43 -5.34
CA ILE A 94 4.71 26.87 -5.25
C ILE A 94 4.28 27.31 -3.86
N THR A 95 5.24 27.78 -3.06
CA THR A 95 4.99 28.41 -1.77
C THR A 95 5.29 29.90 -1.85
N PHE A 96 4.53 30.70 -1.12
CA PHE A 96 4.75 32.14 -1.00
C PHE A 96 4.03 32.65 0.25
N TRP A 97 4.57 33.69 0.87
CA TRP A 97 3.86 34.41 1.93
C TRP A 97 2.97 35.47 1.30
N ALA A 98 1.75 35.63 1.82
CA ALA A 98 0.82 36.65 1.35
C ALA A 98 0.13 37.39 2.51
N LYS A 99 -0.17 38.68 2.29
CA LYS A 99 -1.00 39.53 3.16
C LYS A 99 -1.72 40.61 2.35
N GLY A 100 -2.50 41.44 3.04
CA GLY A 100 -3.33 42.51 2.51
C GLY A 100 -4.68 41.99 1.99
N HIS A 101 -5.11 42.48 0.83
CA HIS A 101 -6.39 42.13 0.23
C HIS A 101 -6.32 41.82 -1.27
N GLY A 102 -6.82 40.65 -1.64
CA GLY A 102 -7.05 40.23 -3.03
C GLY A 102 -7.28 38.74 -3.16
N GLU A 103 -7.49 38.29 -4.39
CA GLU A 103 -7.54 36.87 -4.73
C GLU A 103 -6.30 36.52 -5.55
N ILE A 104 -5.62 35.43 -5.18
CA ILE A 104 -4.42 34.93 -5.85
C ILE A 104 -4.54 33.44 -6.13
N ARG A 105 -4.02 33.00 -7.27
CA ARG A 105 -3.88 31.58 -7.62
C ARG A 105 -2.64 31.36 -8.45
N THR A 106 -2.19 30.12 -8.51
CA THR A 106 -0.99 29.75 -9.27
C THR A 106 -1.31 29.00 -10.56
N SER A 107 -0.39 29.09 -11.52
CA SER A 107 -0.33 28.28 -12.73
C SER A 107 1.07 28.42 -13.35
N TYR A 108 1.25 28.00 -14.60
CA TYR A 108 2.49 28.14 -15.34
C TYR A 108 2.21 28.37 -16.83
N TRP A 109 3.21 28.89 -17.54
CA TRP A 109 3.25 28.92 -19.00
C TRP A 109 4.29 27.89 -19.49
N LYS A 110 3.92 27.11 -20.52
CA LYS A 110 4.60 25.86 -20.92
C LYS A 110 6.01 26.02 -21.51
N GLY A 111 6.51 27.24 -21.75
CA GLY A 111 7.73 27.43 -22.54
C GLY A 111 7.45 27.52 -24.05
N ALA A 112 8.45 27.97 -24.82
CA ALA A 112 8.32 28.00 -26.28
C ALA A 112 8.45 26.58 -26.86
N GLY A 113 7.68 26.27 -27.90
CA GLY A 113 7.75 24.99 -28.63
C GLY A 113 6.88 23.85 -28.10
N SER A 114 6.13 24.07 -27.01
CA SER A 114 5.18 23.09 -26.48
C SER A 114 3.85 23.10 -27.25
N GLY A 115 3.31 21.91 -27.55
CA GLY A 115 1.99 21.76 -28.19
C GLY A 115 0.82 21.97 -27.23
N GLY A 116 -0.37 22.25 -27.78
CA GLY A 116 -1.61 22.43 -27.01
C GLY A 116 -1.76 23.82 -26.36
N ASP A 117 -2.58 23.91 -25.31
CA ASP A 117 -2.78 25.15 -24.56
C ASP A 117 -1.46 25.61 -23.93
N GLN A 118 -1.10 26.88 -24.18
CA GLN A 118 0.18 27.43 -23.75
C GLN A 118 0.26 27.68 -22.24
N TYR A 119 -0.87 27.62 -21.53
CA TYR A 119 -0.98 27.82 -20.09
C TYR A 119 -1.45 26.54 -19.42
N GLY A 120 -0.89 26.24 -18.26
CA GLY A 120 -1.38 25.16 -17.42
C GLY A 120 -2.77 25.42 -16.85
N ALA A 121 -3.35 24.39 -16.24
CA ALA A 121 -4.54 24.58 -15.41
C ALA A 121 -4.27 25.59 -14.29
N TYR A 122 -5.24 26.44 -14.01
CA TYR A 122 -5.18 27.36 -12.88
C TYR A 122 -5.72 26.67 -11.63
N ASN A 123 -4.99 26.82 -10.52
CA ASN A 123 -5.50 26.42 -9.22
C ASN A 123 -6.73 27.26 -8.80
N ALA A 124 -7.43 26.80 -7.77
CA ALA A 124 -8.47 27.61 -7.12
C ALA A 124 -7.88 28.90 -6.54
N TYR A 125 -8.71 29.95 -6.45
CA TYR A 125 -8.30 31.19 -5.81
C TYR A 125 -8.15 31.01 -4.30
N ILE A 126 -7.05 31.50 -3.77
CA ILE A 126 -6.85 31.81 -2.35
C ILE A 126 -7.35 33.23 -2.13
N ILE A 127 -8.23 33.40 -1.15
CA ILE A 127 -8.71 34.71 -0.71
C ILE A 127 -7.77 35.21 0.38
N VAL A 128 -7.09 36.33 0.12
CA VAL A 128 -6.25 37.02 1.09
C VAL A 128 -7.00 38.25 1.57
N ASN A 129 -7.20 38.36 2.89
CA ASN A 129 -7.86 39.48 3.56
C ASN A 129 -7.35 39.54 5.00
N SER A 130 -6.05 39.81 5.18
CA SER A 130 -5.38 39.89 6.48
C SER A 130 -4.15 40.76 6.39
N ASP A 131 -3.87 41.58 7.41
CA ASP A 131 -2.64 42.39 7.48
C ASP A 131 -1.43 41.59 8.00
N THR A 132 -1.63 40.34 8.41
CA THR A 132 -0.56 39.43 8.83
C THR A 132 -0.15 38.52 7.69
N TRP A 133 1.16 38.28 7.57
CA TRP A 133 1.71 37.31 6.63
C TRP A 133 1.21 35.89 6.95
N ALA A 134 0.75 35.19 5.92
CA ALA A 134 0.40 33.78 5.99
C ALA A 134 1.02 33.02 4.81
N LEU A 135 1.67 31.89 5.11
CA LEU A 135 2.22 30.99 4.10
C LEU A 135 1.10 30.38 3.28
N GLN A 136 1.23 30.48 1.97
CA GLN A 136 0.35 29.87 0.98
C GLN A 136 1.11 28.78 0.24
N THR A 137 0.43 27.70 -0.11
CA THR A 137 1.00 26.57 -0.86
C THR A 137 0.00 26.11 -1.92
N GLN A 138 0.45 25.98 -3.16
CA GLN A 138 -0.31 25.38 -4.26
C GLN A 138 0.61 24.55 -5.15
N THR A 139 0.12 23.41 -5.65
CA THR A 139 0.87 22.54 -6.57
C THR A 139 0.34 22.69 -7.99
N VAL A 140 1.22 22.66 -8.98
CA VAL A 140 0.86 22.66 -10.40
C VAL A 140 1.46 21.44 -11.10
N ALA A 141 0.66 20.72 -11.88
CA ALA A 141 1.13 19.63 -12.74
C ALA A 141 1.67 20.22 -14.04
N VAL A 142 3.00 20.24 -14.19
CA VAL A 142 3.67 20.87 -15.34
C VAL A 142 3.81 19.87 -16.48
N ASP A 143 2.75 19.78 -17.28
CA ASP A 143 2.67 19.01 -18.51
C ASP A 143 3.22 19.83 -19.69
N THR A 144 4.54 19.82 -19.82
CA THR A 144 5.26 20.44 -20.95
C THR A 144 6.44 19.58 -21.35
N THR A 145 6.80 19.65 -22.64
CA THR A 145 8.03 19.08 -23.19
C THR A 145 9.20 20.08 -23.14
N SER A 146 8.96 21.34 -22.76
CA SER A 146 10.00 22.35 -22.63
C SER A 146 10.80 22.16 -21.35
N ALA A 147 12.10 22.41 -21.41
CA ALA A 147 12.96 22.47 -20.22
C ALA A 147 12.83 23.80 -19.46
N LEU A 148 12.02 24.75 -19.96
CA LEU A 148 11.79 26.06 -19.37
C LEU A 148 10.29 26.32 -19.16
N ALA A 149 9.93 26.96 -18.06
CA ALA A 149 8.59 27.46 -17.79
C ALA A 149 8.62 28.84 -17.12
N GLU A 150 7.56 29.62 -17.28
CA GLU A 150 7.30 30.79 -16.43
C GLU A 150 6.19 30.45 -15.44
N PHE A 151 6.46 30.53 -14.14
CA PHE A 151 5.44 30.31 -13.12
C PHE A 151 4.62 31.58 -12.90
N ILE A 152 3.34 31.40 -12.60
CA ILE A 152 2.34 32.47 -12.63
C ILE A 152 1.75 32.66 -11.24
N LEU A 153 1.84 33.88 -10.70
CA LEU A 153 0.93 34.40 -9.69
C LEU A 153 -0.17 35.20 -10.41
N SER A 154 -1.39 34.67 -10.41
CA SER A 154 -2.54 35.27 -11.09
C SER A 154 -3.45 35.94 -10.06
N ILE A 155 -3.59 37.26 -10.14
CA ILE A 155 -4.30 38.05 -9.12
C ILE A 155 -5.51 38.80 -9.65
N ARG A 156 -6.50 39.06 -8.78
CA ARG A 156 -7.67 39.92 -9.04
C ARG A 156 -8.26 40.48 -7.74
N ASN A 157 -9.24 41.37 -7.86
CA ASN A 157 -10.02 41.91 -6.73
C ASN A 157 -9.17 42.51 -5.59
N THR A 158 -8.03 43.13 -5.90
CA THR A 158 -7.22 43.78 -4.86
C THR A 158 -7.87 45.09 -4.40
N ASN A 159 -7.71 45.44 -3.12
CA ASN A 159 -8.37 46.62 -2.53
C ASN A 159 -7.34 47.60 -1.95
N ALA A 160 -7.45 48.88 -2.33
CA ALA A 160 -6.51 49.92 -1.92
C ALA A 160 -6.62 50.26 -0.44
N ASP A 161 -7.84 50.22 0.11
CA ASP A 161 -8.12 50.53 1.52
C ASP A 161 -7.61 49.45 2.47
N LYS A 162 -7.12 48.33 1.90
CA LYS A 162 -6.57 47.17 2.60
C LYS A 162 -5.21 46.77 2.01
N ASP A 163 -4.42 47.78 1.63
CA ASP A 163 -3.03 47.67 1.17
C ASP A 163 -2.74 46.81 -0.08
N HIS A 164 -3.78 46.48 -0.85
CA HIS A 164 -3.72 45.55 -1.97
C HIS A 164 -3.10 44.19 -1.57
N LEU A 165 -2.74 43.35 -2.53
CA LEU A 165 -2.09 42.08 -2.23
C LEU A 165 -0.58 42.29 -2.13
N GLN A 166 0.04 41.80 -1.07
CA GLN A 166 1.49 41.73 -0.94
C GLN A 166 1.93 40.27 -0.92
N VAL A 167 3.05 39.98 -1.59
CA VAL A 167 3.67 38.66 -1.67
C VAL A 167 5.15 38.74 -1.35
N ASP A 168 5.67 37.68 -0.73
CA ASP A 168 7.07 37.57 -0.35
C ASP A 168 7.55 36.11 -0.26
N ASP A 169 8.86 35.90 -0.21
CA ASP A 169 9.53 34.61 -0.01
C ASP A 169 8.93 33.49 -0.87
N VAL A 170 8.85 33.73 -2.18
CA VAL A 170 8.32 32.76 -3.15
C VAL A 170 9.35 31.66 -3.34
N THR A 171 8.95 30.41 -3.17
CA THR A 171 9.75 29.23 -3.50
C THR A 171 8.98 28.32 -4.45
N ILE A 172 9.68 27.80 -5.45
CA ILE A 172 9.15 26.81 -6.38
C ILE A 172 10.09 25.62 -6.39
N SER A 173 9.52 24.47 -6.08
CA SER A 173 10.25 23.22 -5.91
C SER A 173 9.54 22.10 -6.66
N GLU A 174 10.31 21.13 -7.17
CA GLU A 174 9.72 19.89 -7.65
C GLU A 174 8.87 19.29 -6.53
N ALA A 175 7.62 18.98 -6.82
CA ALA A 175 6.72 18.37 -5.86
C ALA A 175 7.28 16.99 -5.53
N THR A 176 7.74 16.83 -4.29
CA THR A 176 8.16 15.53 -3.78
C THR A 176 6.93 14.73 -3.43
N THR A 177 6.74 13.62 -4.13
CA THR A 177 5.80 12.59 -3.70
C THR A 177 6.45 11.80 -2.57
N SER A 178 5.73 11.54 -1.48
CA SER A 178 6.22 10.67 -0.42
C SER A 178 6.34 9.24 -0.96
N THR A 179 7.54 8.67 -0.84
CA THR A 179 7.73 7.23 -1.01
C THR A 179 7.36 6.55 0.29
N VAL A 180 6.36 5.68 0.26
CA VAL A 180 5.80 4.99 1.43
C VAL A 180 5.67 3.50 1.16
N THR A 181 5.67 2.69 2.22
CA THR A 181 5.40 1.25 2.10
C THR A 181 3.91 1.01 1.87
N ILE A 182 3.54 -0.19 1.40
CA ILE A 182 2.11 -0.55 1.31
C ILE A 182 1.48 -0.57 2.71
N HIS A 183 2.24 -0.99 3.72
CA HIS A 183 1.81 -0.95 5.12
C HIS A 183 1.47 0.46 5.60
N ASP A 184 2.24 1.48 5.22
CA ASP A 184 1.92 2.87 5.58
C ASP A 184 0.61 3.36 4.93
N ILE A 185 0.25 2.79 3.77
CA ILE A 185 -1.02 3.09 3.09
C ILE A 185 -2.18 2.35 3.77
N GLN A 186 -2.01 1.06 4.09
CA GLN A 186 -3.08 0.19 4.58
C GLN A 186 -3.30 0.25 6.09
N TYR A 187 -2.26 0.49 6.89
CA TYR A 187 -2.38 0.44 8.34
C TYR A 187 -3.17 1.60 8.91
N SER A 188 -4.38 1.27 9.36
CA SER A 188 -5.25 2.20 10.05
C SER A 188 -5.53 1.75 11.49
N THR A 189 -5.56 2.73 12.39
CA THR A 189 -6.15 2.59 13.73
C THR A 189 -7.58 3.13 13.78
N ASP A 190 -8.09 3.65 12.65
CA ASP A 190 -9.48 4.05 12.51
C ASP A 190 -10.38 2.80 12.53
N VAL A 191 -11.44 2.85 13.32
CA VAL A 191 -12.43 1.77 13.44
C VAL A 191 -13.15 1.47 12.13
N THR A 192 -13.12 2.40 11.18
CA THR A 192 -13.72 2.27 9.85
C THR A 192 -12.77 1.68 8.80
N GLY A 193 -11.50 1.41 9.16
CA GLY A 193 -10.50 0.85 8.24
C GLY A 193 -9.81 1.87 7.32
N VAL A 194 -10.37 3.07 7.19
CA VAL A 194 -9.90 4.11 6.25
C VAL A 194 -8.40 4.37 6.37
N SER A 195 -7.71 4.37 5.22
CA SER A 195 -6.30 4.66 5.09
C SER A 195 -5.93 6.03 5.69
N PRO A 196 -4.84 6.13 6.48
CA PRO A 196 -4.32 7.41 6.94
C PRO A 196 -3.80 8.31 5.80
N LEU A 197 -3.61 7.75 4.61
CA LEU A 197 -3.11 8.45 3.42
C LEU A 197 -4.22 8.70 2.38
N ALA A 198 -5.49 8.44 2.71
CA ALA A 198 -6.61 8.68 1.80
C ALA A 198 -6.60 10.09 1.19
N GLY A 199 -6.70 10.16 -0.14
CA GLY A 199 -6.67 11.40 -0.92
C GLY A 199 -5.27 11.96 -1.22
N GLN A 200 -4.20 11.37 -0.66
CA GLN A 200 -2.83 11.75 -0.98
C GLN A 200 -2.32 11.04 -2.24
N VAL A 201 -1.38 11.67 -2.93
CA VAL A 201 -0.61 11.02 -4.00
C VAL A 201 0.68 10.50 -3.40
N VAL A 202 0.95 9.21 -3.58
CA VAL A 202 2.09 8.50 -2.98
C VAL A 202 2.85 7.70 -4.03
N THR A 203 4.13 7.45 -3.77
CA THR A 203 4.92 6.47 -4.53
C THR A 203 5.12 5.23 -3.67
N THR A 204 4.83 4.06 -4.20
CA THR A 204 5.07 2.78 -3.50
C THR A 204 5.57 1.71 -4.46
N SER A 205 6.04 0.60 -3.91
CA SER A 205 6.55 -0.54 -4.67
C SER A 205 6.01 -1.85 -4.13
N GLY A 206 5.85 -2.86 -4.99
CA GLY A 206 5.43 -4.19 -4.56
C GLY A 206 5.58 -5.24 -5.66
N ILE A 207 5.45 -6.51 -5.28
CA ILE A 207 5.42 -7.64 -6.22
C ILE A 207 3.98 -7.89 -6.63
N VAL A 208 3.73 -8.01 -7.94
CA VAL A 208 2.41 -8.33 -8.49
C VAL A 208 1.99 -9.73 -8.07
N THR A 209 0.96 -9.82 -7.24
CA THR A 209 0.43 -11.08 -6.67
C THR A 209 -0.82 -11.57 -7.36
N GLY A 210 -1.53 -10.74 -8.11
CA GLY A 210 -2.75 -11.07 -8.85
C GLY A 210 -3.00 -10.06 -9.98
N LYS A 211 -3.65 -10.47 -11.07
CA LYS A 211 -3.92 -9.59 -12.23
C LYS A 211 -5.35 -9.71 -12.68
N TYR A 212 -6.02 -8.57 -12.76
CA TYR A 212 -7.38 -8.40 -13.26
C TYR A 212 -7.38 -7.54 -14.55
N HIS A 213 -8.48 -7.53 -15.30
CA HIS A 213 -8.56 -6.76 -16.54
C HIS A 213 -8.46 -5.23 -16.32
N TYR A 214 -8.95 -4.74 -15.18
CA TYR A 214 -8.95 -3.32 -14.83
C TYR A 214 -7.92 -2.93 -13.77
N GLY A 215 -7.03 -3.86 -13.38
CA GLY A 215 -6.06 -3.59 -12.32
C GLY A 215 -5.27 -4.82 -11.90
N TYR A 216 -4.51 -4.69 -10.83
CA TYR A 216 -3.66 -5.78 -10.31
C TYR A 216 -3.39 -5.60 -8.83
N PHE A 217 -3.05 -6.69 -8.15
CA PHE A 217 -2.67 -6.69 -6.73
C PHE A 217 -1.16 -6.63 -6.64
N ILE A 218 -0.65 -5.79 -5.74
CA ILE A 218 0.77 -5.76 -5.38
C ILE A 218 0.94 -5.96 -3.89
N GLN A 219 2.06 -6.55 -3.48
CA GLN A 219 2.39 -6.78 -2.08
C GLN A 219 3.87 -6.53 -1.77
N ASP A 220 4.11 -5.90 -0.62
CA ASP A 220 5.40 -5.45 -0.08
C ASP A 220 5.61 -6.15 1.27
N GLY A 221 6.14 -7.38 1.23
CA GLY A 221 6.37 -8.19 2.43
C GLY A 221 5.31 -9.27 2.68
N THR A 222 5.21 -9.73 3.92
CA THR A 222 4.36 -10.86 4.32
C THR A 222 3.43 -10.47 5.46
N GLY A 223 2.22 -11.03 5.45
CA GLY A 223 1.25 -10.84 6.51
C GLY A 223 0.38 -9.60 6.30
N GLN A 224 -0.40 -9.33 7.32
CA GLN A 224 -1.40 -8.29 7.38
C GLN A 224 -0.88 -6.92 6.90
N TRP A 225 -1.69 -6.23 6.07
CA TRP A 225 -1.59 -4.84 5.68
C TRP A 225 -0.48 -4.56 4.65
N ASN A 226 0.08 -5.60 4.04
CA ASN A 226 1.18 -5.45 3.09
C ASN A 226 0.74 -5.51 1.62
N GLY A 227 -0.56 -5.61 1.36
CA GLY A 227 -1.15 -5.82 0.04
C GLY A 227 -2.08 -4.68 -0.33
N ILE A 228 -2.17 -4.36 -1.63
CA ILE A 228 -3.07 -3.33 -2.12
C ILE A 228 -3.49 -3.62 -3.56
N PHE A 229 -4.72 -3.26 -3.89
CA PHE A 229 -5.20 -3.28 -5.27
C PHE A 229 -4.85 -1.98 -5.98
N VAL A 230 -4.39 -2.09 -7.21
CA VAL A 230 -4.06 -0.98 -8.10
C VAL A 230 -5.05 -0.99 -9.25
N LEU A 231 -5.94 0.00 -9.28
CA LEU A 231 -6.87 0.25 -10.38
C LEU A 231 -6.12 0.95 -11.52
N ASP A 232 -5.66 0.14 -12.47
CA ASP A 232 -4.88 0.57 -13.63
C ASP A 232 -5.17 -0.31 -14.84
N SER A 233 -5.67 0.31 -15.91
CA SER A 233 -5.96 -0.33 -17.19
C SER A 233 -4.97 0.07 -18.30
N VAL A 234 -3.99 0.92 -17.97
CA VAL A 234 -3.02 1.48 -18.91
C VAL A 234 -1.75 0.65 -18.92
N HIS A 235 -1.21 0.30 -17.75
CA HIS A 235 0.04 -0.45 -17.65
C HIS A 235 -0.20 -1.96 -17.59
N THR A 236 0.59 -2.70 -18.35
CA THR A 236 0.52 -4.17 -18.38
C THR A 236 1.55 -4.78 -17.43
N VAL A 237 1.11 -5.71 -16.58
CA VAL A 237 1.97 -6.46 -15.65
C VAL A 237 1.83 -7.97 -15.83
N SER A 238 2.80 -8.70 -15.27
CA SER A 238 2.81 -10.16 -15.09
C SER A 238 2.92 -10.52 -13.60
N LEU A 239 2.43 -11.70 -13.21
CA LEU A 239 2.65 -12.23 -11.86
C LEU A 239 4.17 -12.30 -11.57
N GLY A 240 4.57 -11.82 -10.40
CA GLY A 240 5.98 -11.78 -10.00
C GLY A 240 6.76 -10.56 -10.51
N ASP A 241 6.16 -9.65 -11.26
CA ASP A 241 6.79 -8.36 -11.55
C ASP A 241 6.93 -7.53 -10.26
N SER A 242 8.12 -6.99 -10.00
CA SER A 242 8.33 -5.95 -9.00
C SER A 242 8.12 -4.60 -9.67
N VAL A 243 7.14 -3.84 -9.21
CA VAL A 243 6.76 -2.55 -9.79
C VAL A 243 6.96 -1.42 -8.79
N THR A 244 7.34 -0.24 -9.28
CA THR A 244 7.30 1.04 -8.55
C THR A 244 6.31 1.94 -9.27
N LEU A 245 5.36 2.52 -8.53
CA LEU A 245 4.35 3.38 -9.13
C LEU A 245 3.98 4.56 -8.23
N THR A 246 3.50 5.63 -8.87
CA THR A 246 2.96 6.83 -8.22
C THR A 246 1.48 6.95 -8.54
N GLY A 247 0.63 6.96 -7.51
CA GLY A 247 -0.83 6.99 -7.65
C GLY A 247 -1.51 7.70 -6.49
N SER A 248 -2.81 7.97 -6.64
CA SER A 248 -3.67 8.50 -5.57
C SER A 248 -4.18 7.36 -4.70
N VAL A 249 -4.04 7.49 -3.37
CA VAL A 249 -4.70 6.61 -2.41
C VAL A 249 -6.18 6.95 -2.35
N TYR A 250 -7.04 5.95 -2.53
CA TYR A 250 -8.47 6.15 -2.68
C TYR A 250 -9.27 5.09 -1.93
N GLU A 251 -10.31 5.54 -1.24
CA GLU A 251 -11.28 4.70 -0.54
C GLU A 251 -12.48 4.43 -1.46
N TYR A 252 -12.61 3.19 -1.93
CA TYR A 252 -13.77 2.77 -2.72
C TYR A 252 -14.73 1.93 -1.87
N TYR A 253 -15.71 2.61 -1.24
CA TYR A 253 -16.65 1.96 -0.32
C TYR A 253 -15.93 1.13 0.76
N THR A 254 -14.98 1.78 1.47
CA THR A 254 -14.10 1.20 2.51
C THR A 254 -13.08 0.16 2.03
N PHE A 255 -12.89 0.02 0.71
CA PHE A 255 -11.75 -0.72 0.16
C PHE A 255 -10.63 0.24 -0.22
N THR A 256 -9.44 0.06 0.36
CA THR A 256 -8.28 0.92 0.03
C THR A 256 -7.62 0.48 -1.29
N GLU A 257 -7.62 1.37 -2.29
CA GLU A 257 -6.98 1.12 -3.59
C GLU A 257 -6.07 2.29 -4.04
N LEU A 258 -5.14 2.00 -4.94
CA LEU A 258 -4.40 2.99 -5.69
C LEU A 258 -5.03 3.21 -7.06
N LYS A 259 -5.19 4.46 -7.50
CA LYS A 259 -5.66 4.81 -8.84
C LYS A 259 -4.98 6.04 -9.40
N ASN A 260 -5.31 6.43 -10.64
CA ASN A 260 -4.72 7.58 -11.33
C ASN A 260 -3.19 7.52 -11.36
N ILE A 261 -2.64 6.43 -11.89
CA ILE A 261 -1.20 6.18 -11.91
C ILE A 261 -0.51 7.18 -12.85
N THR A 262 0.41 7.97 -12.30
CA THR A 262 1.12 9.06 -13.01
C THR A 262 2.59 8.75 -13.30
N ALA A 263 3.15 7.76 -12.61
CA ALA A 263 4.46 7.19 -12.91
C ALA A 263 4.42 5.69 -12.65
N PHE A 264 5.08 4.90 -13.49
CA PHE A 264 5.09 3.45 -13.40
C PHE A 264 6.40 2.89 -13.99
N THR A 265 7.01 1.95 -13.28
CA THR A 265 8.23 1.25 -13.70
C THR A 265 8.16 -0.21 -13.26
N VAL A 266 8.47 -1.14 -14.16
CA VAL A 266 8.80 -2.52 -13.79
C VAL A 266 10.29 -2.59 -13.45
N ASN A 267 10.62 -2.84 -12.19
CA ASN A 267 11.99 -2.88 -11.69
C ASN A 267 12.69 -4.20 -12.03
N SER A 268 11.95 -5.31 -11.90
CA SER A 268 12.39 -6.67 -12.21
C SER A 268 11.18 -7.57 -12.48
N SER A 269 11.39 -8.69 -13.17
CA SER A 269 10.33 -9.65 -13.51
C SER A 269 10.63 -11.05 -12.99
N SER A 270 9.59 -11.89 -12.91
CA SER A 270 9.69 -13.29 -12.49
C SER A 270 10.27 -13.49 -11.08
N ASN A 271 10.01 -12.54 -10.17
CA ASN A 271 10.38 -12.68 -8.78
C ASN A 271 9.51 -13.76 -8.09
N THR A 272 10.06 -14.37 -7.05
CA THR A 272 9.27 -15.22 -6.15
C THR A 272 8.14 -14.41 -5.52
N LEU A 273 6.93 -14.96 -5.54
CA LEU A 273 5.78 -14.32 -4.91
C LEU A 273 5.94 -14.31 -3.38
N PRO A 274 5.39 -13.31 -2.68
CA PRO A 274 5.32 -13.30 -1.22
C PRO A 274 4.67 -14.59 -0.69
N THR A 275 5.16 -15.10 0.45
CA THR A 275 4.53 -16.23 1.12
C THR A 275 3.09 -15.86 1.52
N PRO A 276 2.07 -16.63 1.11
CA PRO A 276 0.69 -16.35 1.51
C PRO A 276 0.51 -16.37 3.02
N LEU A 277 -0.30 -15.45 3.56
CA LEU A 277 -0.71 -15.50 4.95
C LEU A 277 -1.69 -16.66 5.15
N VAL A 278 -1.37 -17.59 6.04
CA VAL A 278 -2.30 -18.66 6.40
C VAL A 278 -3.41 -18.09 7.27
N VAL A 279 -4.65 -18.23 6.82
CA VAL A 279 -5.87 -17.77 7.49
C VAL A 279 -6.79 -18.95 7.76
N THR A 280 -7.78 -18.72 8.60
CA THR A 280 -8.95 -19.59 8.82
C THR A 280 -10.22 -18.82 8.47
N GLY A 281 -11.37 -19.50 8.35
CA GLY A 281 -12.66 -18.83 8.19
C GLY A 281 -12.88 -17.70 9.19
N ALA A 282 -12.62 -17.96 10.47
CA ALA A 282 -12.76 -16.97 11.55
C ALA A 282 -11.74 -15.81 11.55
N THR A 283 -10.64 -15.90 10.80
CA THR A 283 -9.57 -14.89 10.78
C THR A 283 -9.36 -14.24 9.42
N PHE A 284 -10.14 -14.66 8.41
CA PHE A 284 -10.02 -14.18 7.05
C PHE A 284 -10.62 -12.78 6.84
N GLU A 285 -11.80 -12.51 7.41
CA GLU A 285 -12.56 -11.27 7.20
C GLU A 285 -12.09 -10.14 8.12
N THR A 286 -10.84 -9.71 7.95
CA THR A 286 -10.24 -8.60 8.73
C THR A 286 -9.63 -7.56 7.82
N GLU A 287 -9.73 -6.28 8.20
CA GLU A 287 -9.32 -5.10 7.41
C GLU A 287 -8.14 -5.31 6.47
N GLY A 288 -6.88 -5.18 6.87
CA GLY A 288 -5.77 -5.36 5.93
C GLY A 288 -5.40 -6.81 5.60
N ASN A 289 -6.31 -7.78 5.75
CA ASN A 289 -6.25 -8.90 4.82
C ASN A 289 -6.66 -8.42 3.41
N GLU A 290 -7.22 -7.22 3.26
CA GLU A 290 -7.42 -6.56 1.98
C GLU A 290 -6.15 -6.56 1.12
N GLY A 291 -6.30 -7.06 -0.11
CA GLY A 291 -5.26 -7.06 -1.12
C GLY A 291 -4.07 -7.99 -0.87
N ILE A 292 -3.95 -8.63 0.31
CA ILE A 292 -2.84 -9.56 0.57
C ILE A 292 -3.13 -10.93 -0.04
N LEU A 293 -2.06 -11.66 -0.36
CA LEU A 293 -2.11 -13.06 -0.72
C LEU A 293 -2.36 -13.91 0.53
N VAL A 294 -3.47 -14.65 0.57
CA VAL A 294 -3.81 -15.56 1.68
C VAL A 294 -3.84 -17.03 1.24
N LYS A 295 -3.74 -17.94 2.20
CA LYS A 295 -3.99 -19.37 2.02
C LYS A 295 -4.95 -19.89 3.10
N LEU A 296 -6.03 -20.53 2.67
CA LEU A 296 -6.95 -21.32 3.49
C LEU A 296 -6.63 -22.80 3.25
N ASN A 297 -6.45 -23.59 4.31
CA ASN A 297 -6.11 -25.01 4.17
C ASN A 297 -7.32 -25.88 4.50
N ASP A 298 -7.47 -26.98 3.75
CA ASP A 298 -8.42 -28.06 4.07
C ASP A 298 -9.87 -27.61 4.32
N ALA A 299 -10.34 -26.65 3.52
CA ALA A 299 -11.70 -26.12 3.68
C ALA A 299 -12.70 -26.91 2.82
N GLU A 300 -13.76 -27.43 3.45
CA GLU A 300 -14.82 -28.19 2.80
C GLU A 300 -15.69 -27.26 1.94
N CYS A 301 -15.94 -27.61 0.68
CA CYS A 301 -16.98 -26.94 -0.09
C CYS A 301 -18.37 -27.24 0.46
N VAL A 302 -18.94 -26.26 1.17
CA VAL A 302 -20.30 -26.32 1.74
C VAL A 302 -21.37 -25.76 0.80
N LYS A 303 -21.00 -24.99 -0.23
CA LYS A 303 -21.95 -24.46 -1.22
C LYS A 303 -21.28 -24.19 -2.57
N VAL A 304 -21.68 -24.95 -3.61
CA VAL A 304 -21.13 -24.82 -4.97
C VAL A 304 -21.58 -23.56 -5.73
N ASN A 305 -22.66 -22.91 -5.29
CA ASN A 305 -23.14 -21.66 -5.86
C ASN A 305 -23.67 -20.74 -4.75
N ALA A 306 -22.89 -19.70 -4.44
CA ALA A 306 -23.19 -18.67 -3.47
C ALA A 306 -23.65 -17.34 -4.13
N GLY A 307 -23.98 -17.36 -5.42
CA GLY A 307 -24.37 -16.19 -6.21
C GLY A 307 -23.17 -15.46 -6.83
N TYR A 308 -23.41 -14.70 -7.91
CA TYR A 308 -22.40 -13.88 -8.60
C TYR A 308 -21.06 -14.57 -8.91
N GLY A 309 -21.08 -15.85 -9.29
CA GLY A 309 -19.84 -16.60 -9.60
C GLY A 309 -19.06 -17.07 -8.36
N MET A 310 -19.61 -16.89 -7.16
CA MET A 310 -19.00 -17.33 -5.91
C MET A 310 -19.40 -18.75 -5.52
N TRP A 311 -18.54 -19.39 -4.74
CA TRP A 311 -18.81 -20.59 -3.97
C TRP A 311 -18.33 -20.40 -2.53
N LYS A 312 -18.76 -21.29 -1.63
CA LYS A 312 -18.48 -21.18 -0.19
C LYS A 312 -17.77 -22.42 0.31
N VAL A 313 -16.79 -22.19 1.17
CA VAL A 313 -16.06 -23.23 1.91
C VAL A 313 -16.15 -23.01 3.41
N ASP A 314 -15.89 -24.05 4.19
CA ASP A 314 -15.83 -24.00 5.65
C ASP A 314 -14.66 -24.87 6.13
N ASP A 315 -13.77 -24.31 6.95
CA ASP A 315 -12.61 -25.02 7.51
C ASP A 315 -12.85 -25.54 8.95
N GLY A 316 -14.10 -25.46 9.41
CA GLY A 316 -14.54 -25.79 10.76
C GLY A 316 -14.48 -24.60 11.73
N THR A 317 -13.90 -23.46 11.34
CA THR A 317 -13.86 -22.25 12.19
C THR A 317 -14.92 -21.23 11.79
N ASP A 318 -15.07 -20.98 10.50
CA ASP A 318 -16.17 -20.24 9.88
C ASP A 318 -16.08 -20.47 8.35
N SER A 319 -16.94 -19.79 7.62
CA SER A 319 -17.23 -20.06 6.24
C SER A 319 -16.79 -18.91 5.34
N THR A 320 -15.92 -19.20 4.39
CA THR A 320 -15.28 -18.22 3.50
C THR A 320 -15.82 -18.31 2.07
N LYS A 321 -15.92 -17.17 1.39
CA LYS A 321 -16.31 -17.12 -0.03
C LYS A 321 -15.09 -17.09 -0.94
N ILE A 322 -15.20 -17.84 -2.02
CA ILE A 322 -14.22 -17.89 -3.10
C ILE A 322 -14.93 -17.42 -4.37
N HIS A 323 -14.30 -16.54 -5.13
CA HIS A 323 -14.90 -15.90 -6.29
C HIS A 323 -14.09 -16.16 -7.56
N ASN A 324 -14.69 -15.83 -8.72
CA ASN A 324 -14.16 -16.15 -10.02
C ASN A 324 -13.61 -14.92 -10.77
N LEU A 325 -13.25 -13.84 -10.06
CA LEU A 325 -12.77 -12.60 -10.69
C LEU A 325 -11.48 -12.85 -11.49
N LEU A 326 -10.58 -13.63 -10.89
CA LEU A 326 -9.27 -13.93 -11.45
C LEU A 326 -9.24 -15.32 -12.13
N TYR A 327 -9.86 -16.33 -11.51
CA TYR A 327 -9.94 -17.68 -12.06
C TYR A 327 -11.28 -18.35 -11.73
N ALA A 328 -11.97 -18.84 -12.76
CA ALA A 328 -13.19 -19.60 -12.60
C ALA A 328 -12.89 -21.08 -12.31
N PHE A 329 -13.31 -21.55 -11.15
CA PHE A 329 -13.22 -22.94 -10.72
C PHE A 329 -14.62 -23.54 -10.49
N VAL A 330 -14.77 -24.84 -10.77
CA VAL A 330 -16.02 -25.57 -10.53
C VAL A 330 -15.83 -26.50 -9.33
N PRO A 331 -16.30 -26.13 -8.12
CA PRO A 331 -16.10 -26.93 -6.93
C PRO A 331 -17.04 -28.13 -6.86
N THR A 332 -16.61 -29.16 -6.14
CA THR A 332 -17.43 -30.33 -5.80
C THR A 332 -17.86 -30.24 -4.35
N LEU A 333 -19.17 -30.31 -4.10
CA LEU A 333 -19.74 -30.25 -2.75
C LEU A 333 -19.13 -31.36 -1.86
N GLY A 334 -18.76 -31.02 -0.63
CA GLY A 334 -18.15 -31.92 0.34
C GLY A 334 -16.66 -32.25 0.09
N THR A 335 -16.06 -31.69 -0.97
CA THR A 335 -14.62 -31.84 -1.21
C THR A 335 -13.86 -30.77 -0.43
N HIS A 336 -12.75 -31.17 0.21
CA HIS A 336 -11.85 -30.25 0.89
C HIS A 336 -10.80 -29.70 -0.07
N TYR A 337 -10.51 -28.41 0.07
CA TYR A 337 -9.56 -27.70 -0.79
C TYR A 337 -8.55 -26.88 0.02
N ASP A 338 -7.31 -26.90 -0.44
CA ASP A 338 -6.32 -25.86 -0.16
C ASP A 338 -6.50 -24.73 -1.19
N ILE A 339 -6.76 -23.52 -0.71
CA ILE A 339 -7.12 -22.38 -1.54
C ILE A 339 -6.18 -21.21 -1.28
N THR A 340 -5.57 -20.67 -2.33
CA THR A 340 -4.67 -19.51 -2.28
C THR A 340 -5.19 -18.41 -3.20
N GLY A 341 -5.01 -17.14 -2.84
CA GLY A 341 -5.35 -16.04 -3.72
C GLY A 341 -5.29 -14.69 -3.01
N PRO A 342 -5.16 -13.58 -3.75
CA PRO A 342 -5.35 -12.27 -3.18
C PRO A 342 -6.76 -12.12 -2.63
N THR A 343 -6.88 -11.44 -1.50
CA THR A 343 -8.16 -11.07 -0.93
C THR A 343 -8.71 -9.82 -1.63
N TYR A 344 -10.01 -9.79 -1.85
CA TYR A 344 -10.71 -8.60 -2.33
C TYR A 344 -11.96 -8.35 -1.50
N TYR A 345 -12.28 -7.07 -1.27
CA TYR A 345 -13.46 -6.65 -0.54
C TYR A 345 -14.34 -5.78 -1.44
N SER A 346 -15.65 -6.02 -1.44
CA SER A 346 -16.65 -5.10 -1.98
C SER A 346 -18.05 -5.55 -1.60
N TYR A 347 -19.01 -4.62 -1.66
CA TYR A 347 -20.41 -4.89 -1.27
C TYR A 347 -20.55 -5.50 0.14
N ASN A 348 -19.66 -5.11 1.05
CA ASN A 348 -19.56 -5.63 2.42
C ASN A 348 -19.21 -7.12 2.52
N GLU A 349 -18.50 -7.67 1.53
CA GLU A 349 -18.13 -9.08 1.50
C GLU A 349 -16.66 -9.27 1.11
N TYR A 350 -15.93 -10.01 1.95
CA TYR A 350 -14.59 -10.49 1.65
C TYR A 350 -14.63 -11.75 0.78
N ARG A 351 -13.65 -11.90 -0.10
CA ARG A 351 -13.46 -13.11 -0.90
C ARG A 351 -12.00 -13.35 -1.25
N ILE A 352 -11.66 -14.63 -1.40
CA ILE A 352 -10.40 -15.04 -1.99
C ILE A 352 -10.60 -15.14 -3.50
N GLU A 353 -9.66 -14.61 -4.26
CA GLU A 353 -9.67 -14.62 -5.73
C GLU A 353 -8.53 -15.52 -6.25
N PRO A 354 -8.75 -16.84 -6.45
CA PRO A 354 -7.74 -17.73 -7.01
C PRO A 354 -7.24 -17.23 -8.36
N ARG A 355 -5.96 -17.38 -8.65
CA ARG A 355 -5.33 -16.82 -9.86
C ARG A 355 -5.23 -17.82 -10.99
N ASP A 356 -5.10 -19.09 -10.65
CA ASP A 356 -5.07 -20.20 -11.60
C ASP A 356 -5.44 -21.52 -10.90
N ALA A 357 -5.33 -22.65 -11.62
CA ALA A 357 -5.66 -23.96 -11.09
C ALA A 357 -4.81 -24.38 -9.88
N ASN A 358 -3.54 -23.94 -9.79
CA ASN A 358 -2.64 -24.29 -8.68
C ASN A 358 -3.06 -23.64 -7.35
N ASP A 359 -3.88 -22.59 -7.43
CA ASP A 359 -4.43 -21.91 -6.27
C ASP A 359 -5.64 -22.63 -5.67
N VAL A 360 -6.19 -23.67 -6.32
CA VAL A 360 -7.28 -24.49 -5.78
C VAL A 360 -6.92 -25.97 -5.93
N GLN A 361 -6.43 -26.57 -4.85
CA GLN A 361 -5.95 -27.96 -4.84
C GLN A 361 -6.82 -28.80 -3.92
N ILE A 362 -7.14 -30.03 -4.32
CA ILE A 362 -7.84 -30.97 -3.43
C ILE A 362 -6.94 -31.24 -2.23
N SER A 363 -7.46 -31.04 -1.02
CA SER A 363 -6.78 -31.41 0.21
C SER A 363 -6.78 -32.94 0.33
N THR A 364 -5.62 -33.55 0.09
CA THR A 364 -5.44 -35.01 0.19
C THR A 364 -4.74 -35.42 1.48
N GLY A 365 -4.61 -34.50 2.45
CA GLY A 365 -3.97 -34.73 3.74
C GLY A 365 -4.98 -34.73 4.87
N ILE A 366 -4.83 -35.65 5.82
CA ILE A 366 -5.38 -35.44 7.17
C ILE A 366 -4.56 -34.29 7.75
N ASN A 367 -5.12 -33.09 7.81
CA ASN A 367 -4.44 -31.97 8.47
C ASN A 367 -4.22 -32.34 9.93
N GLU A 368 -2.94 -32.52 10.30
CA GLU A 368 -2.49 -32.53 11.67
C GLU A 368 -2.74 -31.12 12.23
N PHE A 369 -3.97 -30.83 12.67
CA PHE A 369 -4.23 -29.70 13.53
C PHE A 369 -3.14 -29.69 14.61
N LYS A 370 -2.50 -28.55 14.85
CA LYS A 370 -1.54 -28.32 15.95
C LYS A 370 -2.23 -28.42 17.32
N GLN A 371 -2.89 -29.53 17.59
CA GLN A 371 -3.05 -30.07 18.92
C GLN A 371 -1.65 -30.48 19.39
N ALA A 372 -1.28 -30.15 20.63
CA ALA A 372 0.04 -30.49 21.16
C ALA A 372 0.37 -31.96 20.82
N ALA A 373 1.44 -32.20 20.06
CA ALA A 373 1.67 -33.50 19.43
C ALA A 373 1.57 -34.62 20.48
N ILE A 374 0.65 -35.56 20.25
CA ILE A 374 0.48 -36.72 21.13
C ILE A 374 1.79 -37.50 21.13
N SER A 375 2.37 -37.66 22.32
CA SER A 375 3.64 -38.36 22.52
C SER A 375 3.41 -39.68 23.24
N VAL A 376 4.12 -40.72 22.80
CA VAL A 376 4.10 -42.07 23.39
C VAL A 376 5.54 -42.48 23.67
N TYR A 377 5.88 -42.73 24.94
CA TYR A 377 7.24 -43.07 25.35
C TYR A 377 7.26 -43.92 26.62
N PRO A 378 8.33 -44.67 26.94
CA PRO A 378 9.46 -44.91 26.06
C PRO A 378 9.06 -45.81 24.88
N ASN A 379 9.74 -45.62 23.75
CA ASN A 379 9.69 -46.52 22.62
C ASN A 379 11.14 -46.80 22.19
N PRO A 380 11.67 -48.02 22.40
CA PRO A 380 10.99 -49.22 22.88
C PRO A 380 10.52 -49.17 24.35
N ALA A 381 9.43 -49.88 24.66
CA ALA A 381 8.82 -49.98 25.98
C ALA A 381 9.09 -51.34 26.64
N THR A 382 9.28 -51.37 27.96
CA THR A 382 9.51 -52.62 28.71
C THR A 382 8.30 -52.96 29.60
N SER A 383 7.92 -52.08 30.52
CA SER A 383 6.81 -52.31 31.46
C SER A 383 5.61 -51.41 31.19
N ASN A 384 5.84 -50.10 31.03
CA ASN A 384 4.80 -49.10 30.82
C ASN A 384 5.14 -48.20 29.62
N ILE A 385 4.10 -47.63 29.02
CA ILE A 385 4.17 -46.47 28.13
C ILE A 385 3.42 -45.30 28.77
N TYR A 386 3.90 -44.09 28.54
CA TYR A 386 3.30 -42.81 28.91
C TYR A 386 2.78 -42.16 27.65
N ILE A 387 1.54 -41.69 27.71
CA ILE A 387 0.84 -41.06 26.61
C ILE A 387 0.39 -39.69 27.07
N ASN A 388 0.94 -38.64 26.45
CA ASN A 388 0.66 -37.26 26.83
C ASN A 388 -0.06 -36.50 25.71
N ASN A 389 -0.69 -35.39 26.09
CA ASN A 389 -1.44 -34.47 25.22
C ASN A 389 -2.70 -35.10 24.59
N ILE A 390 -3.39 -35.96 25.32
CA ILE A 390 -4.57 -36.71 24.86
C ILE A 390 -5.89 -36.12 25.39
N SER A 391 -5.97 -34.78 25.47
CA SER A 391 -7.19 -34.12 25.92
C SER A 391 -8.39 -34.49 25.04
N GLY A 392 -9.49 -34.92 25.66
CA GLY A 392 -10.70 -35.35 24.97
C GLY A 392 -10.68 -36.80 24.47
N VAL A 393 -9.63 -37.58 24.75
CA VAL A 393 -9.62 -39.04 24.51
C VAL A 393 -10.28 -39.76 25.68
N ASN A 394 -11.21 -40.66 25.38
CA ASN A 394 -11.96 -41.45 26.37
C ASN A 394 -11.47 -42.91 26.40
N ILE A 395 -10.91 -43.40 25.28
CA ILE A 395 -10.56 -44.81 25.11
C ILE A 395 -9.18 -44.95 24.44
N ILE A 396 -8.36 -45.87 24.97
CA ILE A 396 -7.10 -46.31 24.38
C ILE A 396 -7.21 -47.78 23.99
N LYS A 397 -6.96 -48.07 22.72
CA LYS A 397 -6.98 -49.41 22.14
C LYS A 397 -5.57 -49.82 21.73
N ILE A 398 -5.08 -50.97 22.23
CA ILE A 398 -3.82 -51.56 21.78
C ILE A 398 -4.11 -52.73 20.85
N SER A 399 -3.50 -52.76 19.67
CA SER A 399 -3.61 -53.85 18.70
C SER A 399 -2.27 -54.38 18.21
N ASN A 400 -2.22 -55.65 17.84
CA ASN A 400 -1.05 -56.28 17.21
C ASN A 400 -0.96 -55.94 15.71
N ILE A 401 0.06 -56.45 15.03
CA ILE A 401 0.28 -56.23 13.58
C ILE A 401 -0.80 -56.83 12.67
N LEU A 402 -1.62 -57.75 13.19
CA LEU A 402 -2.74 -58.36 12.48
C LEU A 402 -4.04 -57.56 12.69
N GLY A 403 -4.01 -56.46 13.45
CA GLY A 403 -5.17 -55.63 13.76
C GLY A 403 -6.05 -56.17 14.89
N GLU A 404 -5.65 -57.28 15.52
CA GLU A 404 -6.35 -57.85 16.66
C GLU A 404 -6.21 -56.93 17.88
N THR A 405 -7.31 -56.70 18.57
CA THR A 405 -7.37 -55.86 19.77
C THR A 405 -6.87 -56.66 20.97
N ILE A 406 -5.75 -56.24 21.56
CA ILE A 406 -5.15 -56.91 22.71
C ILE A 406 -5.61 -56.28 24.02
N GLN A 407 -5.78 -54.95 24.05
CA GLN A 407 -6.28 -54.23 25.23
C GLN A 407 -7.19 -53.08 24.83
N ASN A 408 -8.15 -52.79 25.71
CA ASN A 408 -9.02 -51.63 25.62
C ASN A 408 -9.12 -50.97 27.00
N ILE A 409 -8.80 -49.68 27.08
CA ILE A 409 -8.59 -48.98 28.35
C ILE A 409 -9.41 -47.68 28.32
N ASN A 410 -10.32 -47.52 29.26
CA ASN A 410 -11.02 -46.26 29.47
C ASN A 410 -10.13 -45.31 30.26
N ILE A 411 -10.02 -44.07 29.81
CA ILE A 411 -9.19 -43.05 30.45
C ILE A 411 -9.98 -41.77 30.70
N SER A 412 -9.49 -40.97 31.64
CA SER A 412 -9.97 -39.61 31.88
C SER A 412 -8.78 -38.73 32.19
N GLY A 413 -8.60 -37.63 31.46
CA GLY A 413 -7.52 -36.67 31.66
C GLY A 413 -6.64 -36.47 30.44
N ASN A 414 -5.65 -35.59 30.57
CA ASN A 414 -4.83 -35.15 29.44
C ASN A 414 -3.57 -36.00 29.22
N ASN A 415 -3.18 -36.81 30.22
CA ASN A 415 -2.02 -37.69 30.19
C ASN A 415 -2.36 -39.00 30.92
N THR A 416 -1.75 -40.12 30.52
CA THR A 416 -1.97 -41.42 31.17
C THR A 416 -0.76 -42.34 30.99
N ASP A 417 -0.63 -43.34 31.84
CA ASP A 417 0.30 -44.45 31.67
C ASP A 417 -0.44 -45.77 31.45
N VAL A 418 0.09 -46.60 30.55
CA VAL A 418 -0.48 -47.90 30.19
C VAL A 418 0.54 -49.00 30.46
N ASN A 419 0.12 -49.99 31.24
CA ASN A 419 0.92 -51.17 31.52
C ASN A 419 0.91 -52.12 30.31
N VAL A 420 2.10 -52.35 29.75
CA VAL A 420 2.35 -53.22 28.59
C VAL A 420 3.20 -54.44 28.96
N ASN A 421 3.44 -54.70 30.24
CA ASN A 421 4.32 -55.77 30.72
C ASN A 421 3.84 -57.17 30.30
N SER A 422 2.53 -57.37 30.18
CA SER A 422 1.93 -58.62 29.75
C SER A 422 1.98 -58.86 28.24
N LEU A 423 2.38 -57.86 27.45
CA LEU A 423 2.48 -57.98 26.00
C LEU A 423 3.77 -58.71 25.60
N PRO A 424 3.71 -59.72 24.71
CA PRO A 424 4.90 -60.30 24.10
C PRO A 424 5.74 -59.25 23.36
N ASN A 425 7.04 -59.51 23.23
CA ASN A 425 7.93 -58.63 22.48
C ASN A 425 7.50 -58.54 21.02
N GLY A 426 7.38 -57.31 20.50
CA GLY A 426 6.83 -57.09 19.16
C GLY A 426 6.41 -55.64 18.90
N LEU A 427 5.89 -55.41 17.70
CA LEU A 427 5.35 -54.12 17.26
C LEU A 427 3.84 -54.07 17.55
N TYR A 428 3.40 -52.96 18.14
CA TYR A 428 2.00 -52.72 18.48
C TYR A 428 1.55 -51.33 18.01
N PHE A 429 0.24 -51.19 17.81
CA PHE A 429 -0.43 -49.93 17.52
C PHE A 429 -1.30 -49.51 18.69
N ILE A 430 -1.27 -48.23 19.02
CA ILE A 430 -2.14 -47.58 19.99
C ILE A 430 -3.09 -46.69 19.22
N THR A 431 -4.38 -46.92 19.34
CA THR A 431 -5.44 -46.10 18.76
C THR A 431 -6.17 -45.38 19.88
N LEU A 432 -6.23 -44.05 19.80
CA LEU A 432 -6.87 -43.17 20.76
C LEU A 432 -8.24 -42.79 20.21
N LEU A 433 -9.30 -42.99 20.97
CA LEU A 433 -10.68 -42.72 20.55
C LEU A 433 -11.41 -41.79 21.53
N ASN A 434 -12.34 -41.03 20.99
CA ASN A 434 -13.32 -40.25 21.71
C ASN A 434 -14.74 -40.58 21.21
N ASP A 435 -15.74 -39.88 21.69
CA ASP A 435 -17.15 -40.12 21.30
C ASP A 435 -17.40 -39.84 19.81
N ASN A 436 -16.51 -39.08 19.15
CA ASN A 436 -16.60 -38.72 17.73
C ASN A 436 -15.76 -39.65 16.82
N GLY A 437 -15.03 -40.62 17.37
CA GLY A 437 -14.24 -41.60 16.59
C GLY A 437 -12.75 -41.63 16.94
N ILE A 438 -11.92 -41.98 15.96
CA ILE A 438 -10.47 -42.11 16.14
C ILE A 438 -9.82 -40.71 16.16
N VAL A 439 -9.13 -40.40 17.24
CA VAL A 439 -8.36 -39.16 17.42
C VAL A 439 -6.96 -39.29 16.82
N ALA A 440 -6.25 -40.40 17.10
CA ALA A 440 -4.92 -40.66 16.54
C ALA A 440 -4.52 -42.13 16.65
N THR A 441 -3.58 -42.55 15.81
CA THR A 441 -2.91 -43.85 15.91
C THR A 441 -1.39 -43.67 15.99
N LYS A 442 -0.75 -44.31 16.96
CA LYS A 442 0.72 -44.33 17.15
C LYS A 442 1.22 -45.77 17.19
N LYS A 443 2.51 -45.98 16.91
CA LYS A 443 3.16 -47.29 17.03
C LYS A 443 4.19 -47.29 18.16
N PHE A 444 4.36 -48.41 18.84
CA PHE A 444 5.45 -48.63 19.78
C PHE A 444 5.98 -50.05 19.69
N VAL A 445 7.23 -50.24 20.09
CA VAL A 445 7.90 -51.54 20.15
C VAL A 445 7.97 -51.98 21.61
N LYS A 446 7.49 -53.19 21.91
CA LYS A 446 7.63 -53.85 23.22
C LYS A 446 8.90 -54.72 23.23
N GLN A 447 9.73 -54.56 24.25
CA GLN A 447 10.98 -55.32 24.49
C GLN A 447 10.99 -56.03 25.84
#